data_AF-A0A1X7U276-F1
#
_entry.id   AF-A0A1X7U276-F1
#
_cell.length_a   1.000
_cell.length_b   1.000
_cell.length_c   1.000
_cell.angle_alpha   90.00
_cell.angle_beta   90.00
_cell.angle_gamma   90.00
#
_symmetry.space_group_name_H-M   'P 1'
#
loop_
_entity.id
_entity.type
_entity.pdbx_description
1 polymer ?
#
loop_
_entity_poly.entity_id
_entity_poly.type
_entity_poly.pdbx_seq_one_letter_code
_entity_poly.pdbx_strand_id
1 'polypeptide(L)'
;MLLRNRHYVRAASEVLLMCCRQDIALRDQRENADSTNRGNVLDIMSLLLKYDDIVGDQLEKGPHNAIYTSHSIQNTIIYIMATIVRNKICDCVQRAGYYSIIVDETKDISKNKQMSISICYLDPECHCIKERFLTFVIA
;
A
#
# COMPACT_ATOMS: atom_id res chain seq x y z
N MET A 1 -9.01 -15.41 20.44
CA MET A 1 -9.61 -14.21 19.80
C MET A 1 -8.54 -13.26 19.25
N LEU A 2 -7.64 -12.72 20.07
CA LEU A 2 -6.57 -11.80 19.61
C LEU A 2 -5.67 -12.37 18.50
N LEU A 3 -5.25 -13.63 18.60
CA LEU A 3 -4.38 -14.25 17.59
C LEU A 3 -5.06 -14.38 16.23
N ARG A 4 -6.37 -14.68 16.22
CA ARG A 4 -7.18 -14.76 14.98
C ARG A 4 -7.29 -13.40 14.31
N ASN A 5 -7.56 -12.34 15.08
CA ASN A 5 -7.65 -10.98 14.53
C ASN A 5 -6.30 -10.53 13.96
N ARG A 6 -5.18 -10.82 14.66
CA ARG A 6 -3.84 -10.54 14.13
C ARG A 6 -3.56 -11.29 12.84
N HIS A 7 -3.98 -12.55 12.74
CA HIS A 7 -3.85 -13.35 11.52
C HIS A 7 -4.58 -12.70 10.34
N TYR A 8 -5.84 -12.29 10.58
CA TYR A 8 -6.66 -11.68 9.55
C TYR A 8 -6.12 -10.32 9.08
N VAL A 9 -5.70 -9.45 10.00
CA VAL A 9 -5.04 -8.18 9.67
C VAL A 9 -3.78 -8.40 8.86
N ARG A 10 -2.98 -9.42 9.23
CA ARG A 10 -1.77 -9.77 8.51
C ARG A 10 -2.10 -10.20 7.08
N ALA A 11 -3.06 -11.10 6.88
CA ALA A 11 -3.48 -11.55 5.56
C ALA A 11 -3.96 -10.37 4.69
N ALA A 12 -4.84 -9.50 5.20
CA ALA A 12 -5.31 -8.32 4.48
C ALA A 12 -4.16 -7.36 4.11
N SER A 13 -3.21 -7.16 5.03
CA SER A 13 -2.03 -6.33 4.79
C SER A 13 -1.11 -6.93 3.73
N GLU A 14 -0.91 -8.25 3.74
CA GLU A 14 -0.08 -8.95 2.75
C GLU A 14 -0.70 -8.91 1.35
N VAL A 15 -2.03 -9.05 1.23
CA VAL A 15 -2.75 -8.88 -0.04
C VAL A 15 -2.56 -7.46 -0.58
N LEU A 16 -2.78 -6.44 0.26
CA LEU A 16 -2.59 -5.04 -0.14
C LEU A 16 -1.15 -4.77 -0.57
N LEU A 17 -0.17 -5.26 0.21
CA LEU A 17 1.24 -5.09 -0.11
C LEU A 17 1.60 -5.78 -1.43
N MET A 18 1.06 -6.96 -1.69
CA MET A 18 1.28 -7.69 -2.95
C MET A 18 0.76 -6.87 -4.13
N CYS A 19 -0.49 -6.39 -4.06
CA CYS A 19 -1.06 -5.58 -5.13
C CYS A 19 -0.26 -4.29 -5.36
N CYS A 20 0.15 -3.59 -4.30
CA CYS A 20 0.98 -2.39 -4.40
C CYS A 20 2.36 -2.67 -5.03
N ARG A 21 2.98 -3.83 -4.75
CA ARG A 21 4.29 -4.19 -5.30
C ARG A 21 4.24 -4.58 -6.78
N GLN A 22 3.10 -5.13 -7.22
CA GLN A 22 2.90 -5.60 -8.59
C GLN A 22 2.19 -4.56 -9.47
N ASP A 23 1.90 -3.38 -8.93
CA ASP A 23 1.13 -2.32 -9.60
C ASP A 23 -0.26 -2.80 -10.08
N ILE A 24 -0.91 -3.64 -9.26
CA ILE A 24 -2.23 -4.18 -9.53
C ILE A 24 -3.28 -3.23 -8.94
N ALA A 25 -4.26 -2.85 -9.75
CA ALA A 25 -5.40 -2.05 -9.30
C ALA A 25 -6.10 -2.72 -8.12
N LEU A 26 -6.38 -1.98 -7.05
CA LEU A 26 -6.92 -2.57 -5.81
C LEU A 26 -8.43 -2.85 -5.90
N ARG A 27 -9.15 -1.96 -6.58
CA ARG A 27 -10.61 -1.81 -6.52
C ARG A 27 -11.22 -1.81 -7.90
N ASP A 28 -12.50 -2.12 -7.96
CA ASP A 28 -13.33 -1.94 -9.16
C ASP A 28 -14.46 -0.92 -8.89
N GLN A 29 -15.15 -0.49 -9.94
CA GLN A 29 -16.24 0.49 -9.87
C GLN A 29 -17.46 -0.04 -9.09
N ARG A 30 -17.68 -1.36 -9.07
CA ARG A 30 -18.81 -2.00 -8.38
C ARG A 30 -18.33 -3.25 -7.63
N GLU A 31 -18.34 -3.20 -6.31
CA GLU A 31 -17.86 -4.29 -5.45
C GLU A 31 -18.97 -5.05 -4.70
N ASN A 32 -20.21 -4.85 -5.16
CA ASN A 32 -21.40 -5.48 -4.61
C ASN A 32 -21.37 -7.01 -4.82
N ALA A 33 -22.15 -7.75 -4.03
CA ALA A 33 -22.21 -9.22 -4.09
C ALA A 33 -22.60 -9.75 -5.48
N ASP A 34 -23.41 -9.01 -6.23
CA ASP A 34 -23.87 -9.37 -7.57
C ASP A 34 -22.87 -9.01 -8.68
N SER A 35 -21.74 -8.38 -8.34
CA SER A 35 -20.73 -8.01 -9.34
C SER A 35 -19.91 -9.21 -9.77
N THR A 36 -19.69 -9.35 -11.07
CA THR A 36 -18.79 -10.36 -11.63
C THR A 36 -17.33 -10.12 -11.32
N ASN A 37 -16.95 -8.85 -11.06
CA ASN A 37 -15.61 -8.46 -10.63
C ASN A 37 -15.76 -7.51 -9.44
N ARG A 38 -15.28 -7.93 -8.27
CA ARG A 38 -15.39 -7.13 -7.04
C ARG A 38 -14.10 -6.40 -6.71
N GLY A 39 -13.16 -6.35 -7.64
CA GLY A 39 -11.84 -5.76 -7.44
C GLY A 39 -10.86 -6.76 -6.83
N ASN A 40 -9.59 -6.58 -7.19
CA ASN A 40 -8.56 -7.58 -6.92
C ASN A 40 -8.38 -7.88 -5.43
N VAL A 41 -8.48 -6.87 -4.55
CA VAL A 41 -8.31 -7.10 -3.11
C VAL A 41 -9.41 -8.03 -2.57
N LEU A 42 -10.67 -7.80 -2.95
CA LEU A 42 -11.79 -8.64 -2.49
C LEU A 42 -11.73 -10.04 -3.07
N ASP A 43 -11.36 -10.18 -4.35
CA ASP A 43 -11.28 -11.48 -4.99
C ASP A 43 -10.12 -12.33 -4.46
N ILE A 44 -8.96 -11.71 -4.18
CA ILE A 44 -7.82 -12.39 -3.56
C ILE A 44 -8.17 -12.79 -2.11
N MET A 45 -8.81 -11.90 -1.35
CA MET A 45 -9.27 -12.24 0.00
C MET A 45 -10.28 -13.39 -0.03
N SER A 46 -11.18 -13.41 -1.02
CA SER A 46 -12.15 -14.50 -1.22
C SER A 46 -11.47 -15.82 -1.61
N LEU A 47 -10.38 -15.76 -2.38
CA LEU A 47 -9.56 -16.92 -2.69
C LEU A 47 -8.88 -17.48 -1.42
N LEU A 48 -8.36 -16.61 -0.56
CA LEU A 48 -7.70 -17.02 0.69
C LEU A 48 -8.64 -17.77 1.63
N LEU A 49 -9.95 -17.47 1.63
CA LEU A 49 -10.93 -18.20 2.46
C LEU A 49 -10.97 -19.69 2.15
N LYS A 50 -10.64 -20.09 0.91
CA LYS A 50 -10.64 -21.51 0.50
C LYS A 50 -9.50 -22.30 1.12
N TYR A 51 -8.46 -21.62 1.62
CA TYR A 51 -7.25 -22.22 2.13
C TYR A 51 -6.98 -21.87 3.60
N ASP A 52 -7.73 -20.91 4.15
CA ASP A 52 -7.57 -20.43 5.52
C ASP A 52 -8.94 -20.22 6.19
N ASP A 53 -9.34 -21.20 6.99
CA ASP A 53 -10.59 -21.18 7.76
C ASP A 53 -10.69 -19.98 8.71
N ILE A 54 -9.56 -19.45 9.21
CA ILE A 54 -9.56 -18.30 10.12
C ILE A 54 -9.97 -17.04 9.36
N VAL A 55 -9.42 -16.84 8.16
CA VAL A 55 -9.77 -15.71 7.28
C VAL A 55 -11.20 -15.89 6.77
N GLY A 56 -11.58 -17.12 6.38
CA GLY A 56 -12.93 -17.54 6.02
C GLY A 56 -13.99 -17.08 7.02
N ASP A 57 -13.84 -17.56 8.26
CA ASP A 57 -14.75 -17.23 9.35
C ASP A 57 -14.82 -15.72 9.64
N GLN A 58 -13.71 -14.99 9.56
CA GLN A 58 -13.71 -13.55 9.86
C GLN A 58 -14.34 -12.72 8.75
N LEU A 59 -14.21 -13.12 7.49
CA LEU A 59 -14.83 -12.38 6.39
C LEU A 59 -16.35 -12.62 6.34
N GLU A 60 -16.81 -13.86 6.58
CA GLU A 60 -18.23 -14.22 6.50
C GLU A 60 -19.00 -13.94 7.80
N LYS A 61 -18.41 -14.26 8.95
CA LYS A 61 -19.08 -14.26 10.27
C LYS A 61 -18.49 -13.21 11.22
N GLY A 62 -17.47 -12.48 10.78
CA GLY A 62 -16.85 -11.44 11.58
C GLY A 62 -17.80 -10.27 11.83
N PRO A 63 -17.58 -9.52 12.93
CA PRO A 63 -18.39 -8.35 13.19
C PRO A 63 -18.12 -7.28 12.10
N HIS A 64 -19.17 -6.56 11.70
CA HIS A 64 -19.12 -5.66 10.54
C HIS A 64 -18.04 -4.56 10.66
N ASN A 65 -17.62 -4.23 11.88
CA ASN A 65 -16.56 -3.27 12.19
C ASN A 65 -15.13 -3.83 12.06
N ALA A 66 -14.95 -5.15 11.89
CA ALA A 66 -13.65 -5.80 11.73
C ALA A 66 -13.37 -6.25 10.29
N ILE A 67 -14.17 -5.78 9.33
CA ILE A 67 -14.01 -6.10 7.92
C ILE A 67 -12.94 -5.16 7.35
N TYR A 68 -11.68 -5.60 7.36
CA TYR A 68 -10.52 -4.85 6.83
C TYR A 68 -10.53 -4.67 5.29
N THR A 69 -11.64 -5.01 4.64
CA THR A 69 -11.82 -4.89 3.19
C THR A 69 -12.52 -3.59 2.79
N SER A 70 -12.99 -2.75 3.72
CA SER A 70 -13.57 -1.45 3.36
C SER A 70 -12.52 -0.49 2.78
N HIS A 71 -12.94 0.39 1.87
CA HIS A 71 -12.02 1.32 1.20
C HIS A 71 -11.27 2.23 2.17
N SER A 72 -11.94 2.69 3.23
CA SER A 72 -11.32 3.54 4.25
C SER A 72 -10.22 2.79 5.00
N ILE A 73 -10.48 1.56 5.42
CA ILE A 73 -9.49 0.75 6.14
C ILE A 73 -8.32 0.38 5.23
N GLN A 74 -8.57 -0.03 3.99
CA GLN A 74 -7.52 -0.28 3.00
C GLN A 74 -6.62 0.95 2.83
N ASN A 75 -7.21 2.15 2.66
CA ASN A 75 -6.45 3.40 2.55
C ASN A 75 -5.61 3.66 3.80
N THR A 76 -6.15 3.41 5.00
CA THR A 76 -5.40 3.57 6.26
C THR A 76 -4.21 2.62 6.32
N ILE A 77 -4.39 1.34 5.93
CA ILE A 77 -3.30 0.36 5.91
C ILE A 77 -2.20 0.79 4.93
N ILE A 78 -2.58 1.19 3.71
CA ILE A 78 -1.64 1.68 2.70
C ILE A 78 -0.89 2.92 3.19
N TYR A 79 -1.60 3.85 3.84
CA TYR A 79 -0.99 5.04 4.42
C TYR A 79 0.03 4.71 5.51
N ILE A 80 -0.28 3.75 6.39
CA ILE A 80 0.65 3.28 7.43
C ILE A 80 1.88 2.64 6.78
N MET A 81 1.70 1.75 5.80
CA MET A 81 2.80 1.12 5.05
C MET A 81 3.69 2.17 4.38
N ALA A 82 3.09 3.13 3.68
CA ALA A 82 3.81 4.21 3.02
C ALA A 82 4.58 5.08 4.03
N THR A 83 4.00 5.35 5.19
CA THR A 83 4.67 6.09 6.28
C THR A 83 5.88 5.33 6.80
N ILE A 84 5.77 4.02 7.03
CA ILE A 84 6.90 3.17 7.45
C ILE A 84 8.02 3.21 6.42
N VAL A 85 7.68 3.10 5.13
CA VAL A 85 8.66 3.18 4.03
C VAL A 85 9.35 4.55 4.00
N ARG A 86 8.59 5.64 4.10
CA ARG A 86 9.15 7.01 4.12
C ARG A 86 10.07 7.23 5.31
N ASN A 87 9.67 6.81 6.52
CA ASN A 87 10.51 6.91 7.70
C ASN A 87 11.84 6.17 7.50
N LYS A 88 11.79 4.95 6.94
CA LYS A 88 13.01 4.20 6.62
C LYS A 88 13.89 4.89 5.59
N ILE A 89 13.30 5.53 4.58
CA ILE A 89 14.07 6.34 3.61
C ILE A 89 14.74 7.51 4.32
N CYS A 90 14.00 8.25 5.16
CA CYS A 90 14.54 9.36 5.95
C CYS A 90 15.70 8.92 6.84
N ASP A 91 15.58 7.80 7.55
CA ASP A 91 16.64 7.25 8.40
C ASP A 91 17.89 6.91 7.58
N CYS A 92 17.72 6.33 6.39
CA CYS A 92 18.86 6.04 5.49
C CYS A 92 19.54 7.32 5.00
N VAL A 93 18.76 8.33 4.61
CA VAL A 93 19.27 9.62 4.14
C VAL A 93 20.03 10.34 5.25
N GLN A 94 19.52 10.35 6.48
CA GLN A 94 20.20 10.94 7.63
C GLN A 94 21.55 10.27 7.90
N ARG A 95 21.62 8.94 7.78
CA ARG A 95 22.87 8.18 7.93
C ARG A 95 23.86 8.42 6.79
N ALA A 96 23.38 8.65 5.57
CA ALA A 96 24.23 8.94 4.42
C ALA A 96 24.97 10.29 4.54
N GLY A 97 24.41 11.25 5.27
CA GLY A 97 24.99 12.58 5.50
C GLY A 97 24.90 13.53 4.30
N TYR A 98 24.97 13.00 3.08
CA TYR A 98 24.84 13.76 1.83
C TYR A 98 23.74 13.16 0.95
N TYR A 99 22.90 14.03 0.40
CA TYR A 99 21.83 13.66 -0.52
C TYR A 99 21.56 14.79 -1.51
N SER A 100 20.96 14.43 -2.64
CA SER A 100 20.36 15.36 -3.60
C SER A 100 18.86 15.11 -3.71
N ILE A 101 18.12 16.17 -4.03
CA ILE A 101 16.69 16.09 -4.29
C ILE A 101 16.49 16.26 -5.80
N ILE A 102 15.74 15.32 -6.38
CA ILE A 102 15.33 15.34 -7.78
C ILE A 102 13.85 15.72 -7.79
N VAL A 103 13.53 16.80 -8.50
CA VAL A 103 12.15 17.25 -8.69
C VAL A 103 11.87 17.23 -10.19
N ASP A 104 10.87 16.46 -10.59
CA ASP A 104 10.43 16.38 -11.98
C ASP A 104 9.00 16.90 -12.09
N GLU A 105 8.80 17.92 -12.93
CA GLU A 105 7.50 18.56 -13.15
C GLU A 105 6.89 18.05 -14.46
N THR A 106 5.71 17.43 -14.35
CA THR A 106 4.90 17.06 -15.52
C THR A 106 3.60 17.84 -15.51
N LYS A 107 3.20 18.35 -16.68
CA LYS A 107 1.94 19.04 -16.88
C LYS A 107 0.93 18.10 -17.50
N ASP A 108 -0.19 17.88 -16.81
CA ASP A 108 -1.29 17.08 -17.35
C ASP A 108 -2.13 17.89 -18.36
N ILE A 109 -2.89 17.18 -19.20
CA ILE A 109 -3.84 17.70 -20.19
C ILE A 109 -4.86 18.65 -19.54
N SER A 110 -5.20 18.42 -18.27
CA SER A 110 -6.04 19.28 -17.44
C SER A 110 -5.39 20.61 -17.01
N LYS A 111 -4.15 20.88 -17.44
CA LYS A 111 -3.27 22.00 -17.04
C LYS A 111 -2.83 21.98 -15.56
N ASN A 112 -3.18 20.96 -14.80
CA ASN A 112 -2.65 20.75 -13.46
C ASN A 112 -1.18 20.34 -13.56
N LYS A 113 -0.34 20.98 -12.74
CA LYS A 113 1.07 20.65 -12.63
C LYS A 113 1.24 19.64 -11.51
N GLN A 114 1.88 18.52 -11.80
CA GLN A 114 2.23 17.53 -10.81
C GLN A 114 3.76 17.44 -10.76
N MET A 115 4.31 17.56 -9.56
CA MET A 115 5.73 17.42 -9.31
C MET A 115 5.99 16.10 -8.59
N SER A 116 6.90 15.28 -9.11
CA SER A 116 7.43 14.12 -8.41
C SER A 116 8.68 14.53 -7.64
N ILE A 117 8.80 14.06 -6.40
CA ILE A 117 9.96 14.32 -5.55
C ILE A 117 10.63 12.99 -5.23
N SER A 118 11.88 12.87 -5.66
CA SER A 118 12.78 11.74 -5.36
C SER A 118 14.02 12.23 -4.63
N ILE A 119 14.58 11.39 -3.77
CA ILE A 119 15.83 11.65 -3.06
C ILE A 119 16.90 10.66 -3.49
N CYS A 120 18.10 11.16 -3.75
CA CYS A 120 19.24 10.37 -4.16
C CYS A 120 20.36 10.52 -3.12
N TYR A 121 20.88 9.40 -2.60
CA TYR A 121 21.89 9.41 -1.54
C TYR A 121 22.87 8.24 -1.71
N LEU A 122 24.09 8.40 -1.18
CA LEU A 122 25.05 7.30 -1.09
C LEU A 122 24.72 6.46 0.14
N ASP A 123 24.23 5.25 -0.06
CA ASP A 123 23.92 4.37 1.05
C ASP A 123 25.23 3.83 1.66
N PRO A 124 25.48 4.06 2.96
CA PRO A 124 26.73 3.70 3.60
C PRO A 124 26.90 2.20 3.81
N GLU A 125 25.83 1.40 3.78
CA GLU A 125 25.88 -0.05 3.97
C GLU A 125 26.23 -0.78 2.66
N CYS A 126 25.62 -0.40 1.54
CA CYS A 126 25.90 -1.04 0.24
C CYS A 126 26.99 -0.33 -0.56
N HIS A 127 27.48 0.83 -0.10
CA HIS A 127 28.37 1.71 -0.86
C HIS A 127 27.86 2.04 -2.27
N CYS A 128 26.54 2.22 -2.39
CA CYS A 128 25.86 2.37 -3.66
C CYS A 128 24.91 3.57 -3.65
N ILE A 129 24.81 4.26 -4.78
CA ILE A 129 23.85 5.37 -4.93
C ILE A 129 22.44 4.78 -4.98
N LYS A 130 21.56 5.27 -4.12
CA LYS A 130 20.15 4.90 -4.08
C LYS A 130 19.27 6.09 -4.39
N GLU A 131 18.42 5.92 -5.39
CA GLU A 131 17.30 6.83 -5.66
C GLU A 131 16.02 6.27 -5.03
N ARG A 132 15.26 7.15 -4.35
CA ARG A 132 14.03 6.79 -3.66
C ARG A 132 12.96 7.85 -3.88
N PHE A 133 11.82 7.45 -4.41
CA PHE A 133 10.64 8.29 -4.50
C PHE A 133 10.06 8.59 -3.11
N LEU A 134 9.63 9.84 -2.88
CA LEU A 134 9.03 10.27 -1.62
C LEU A 134 7.53 10.54 -1.76
N THR A 135 7.16 11.40 -2.71
CA THR A 135 5.77 11.82 -2.91
C THR A 135 5.58 12.57 -4.23
N PHE A 136 4.32 12.67 -4.63
CA PHE A 136 3.86 13.69 -5.58
C PHE A 136 3.36 14.91 -4.83
N VAL A 137 3.48 16.08 -5.46
CA VAL A 137 2.93 17.37 -5.00
C VAL A 137 2.18 17.99 -6.17
N ILE A 138 1.01 18.56 -5.89
CA ILE A 138 0.26 19.36 -6.88
C ILE A 138 0.80 20.78 -6.80
N ALA A 139 1.19 21.35 -7.95
CA ALA A 139 1.78 22.68 -8.08
C ALA A 139 0.82 23.67 -8.75
#